data_AF-A0A391P4F2-F1
#
_entry.id   AF-A0A391P4F2-F1
#
_cell.length_a   1.000
_cell.length_b   1.000
_cell.length_c   1.000
_cell.angle_alpha   90.00
_cell.angle_beta   90.00
_cell.angle_gamma   90.00
#
_symmetry.space_group_name_H-M   'P 1'
#
loop_
_entity.id
_entity.type
_entity.pdbx_description
1 polymer ?
#
loop_
_entity_poly.entity_id
_entity_poly.type
_entity_poly.pdbx_seq_one_letter_code
_entity_poly.pdbx_strand_id
1 'polypeptide(L)'
;MIFSTLCYIEQNEKYLMLHRVVKKNDVNKDKWIGVGGKFEEGESPEDCLKREVKEETGLTLTSFRFRGILSFFSVGYEPEYICLYTADGFTGDLIKCEEGTLEWVEKTEITNLNLWEGDRIFHRLLLEEAPFFSLKLRYEHNVLIEAVLNGTSMELVDLLDENNEVTGIRREREVIHREGGLHRTSHVWLVRRNEKGEPEILLQKRAKGKDAFPGCYDISSAGHIPAGVGYRESAVRELEEELGVKVAPEELLYIGQNESKVDTVFYGKPFRNHETSAVYVLDRTGVSDRFILQESEVEEVKWMNFETCRECLEDPEFPNCIMGNETDLLQRYFEEK
;
A
#
# COMPACT_ATOMS: atom_id res chain seq x y z
N MET A 1 -1.92 -20.91 21.48
CA MET A 1 -2.74 -19.85 20.85
C MET A 1 -3.03 -18.86 21.94
N ILE A 2 -2.66 -17.61 21.70
CA ILE A 2 -2.72 -16.52 22.68
C ILE A 2 -3.94 -15.64 22.34
N PHE A 3 -4.65 -15.18 23.36
CA PHE A 3 -5.68 -14.15 23.25
C PHE A 3 -5.23 -12.95 24.06
N SER A 4 -5.35 -11.76 23.48
CA SER A 4 -4.95 -10.50 24.10
C SER A 4 -5.89 -9.37 23.70
N THR A 5 -5.80 -8.27 24.43
CA THR A 5 -6.45 -7.00 24.07
C THR A 5 -5.40 -5.98 23.68
N LEU A 6 -5.78 -5.05 22.82
CA LEU A 6 -4.98 -3.88 22.49
C LEU A 6 -5.90 -2.67 22.44
N CYS A 7 -5.52 -1.59 23.11
CA CYS A 7 -6.31 -0.39 23.25
C CYS A 7 -5.51 0.85 22.87
N TYR A 8 -6.09 1.67 21.99
CA TYR A 8 -5.64 3.02 21.74
C TYR A 8 -6.58 3.99 22.47
N ILE A 9 -6.12 4.51 23.61
CA ILE A 9 -6.86 5.52 24.39
C ILE A 9 -6.66 6.87 23.71
N GLU A 10 -7.74 7.61 23.51
CA GLU A 10 -7.77 8.83 22.71
C GLU A 10 -8.06 10.04 23.60
N GLN A 11 -7.32 11.13 23.39
CA GLN A 11 -7.59 12.42 24.00
C GLN A 11 -7.01 13.54 23.13
N ASN A 12 -7.81 14.56 22.81
CA ASN A 12 -7.36 15.76 22.07
C ASN A 12 -6.58 15.43 20.78
N GLU A 13 -7.12 14.56 19.91
CA GLU A 13 -6.46 14.08 18.68
C GLU A 13 -5.14 13.31 18.88
N LYS A 14 -4.91 12.79 20.08
CA LYS A 14 -3.75 11.95 20.41
C LYS A 14 -4.17 10.54 20.77
N TYR A 15 -3.27 9.58 20.54
CA TYR A 15 -3.31 8.27 21.16
C TYR A 15 -2.33 8.22 22.33
N LEU A 16 -2.72 7.57 23.43
CA LEU A 16 -1.78 7.12 24.45
C LEU A 16 -1.05 5.89 23.90
N MET A 17 0.25 6.03 23.68
CA MET A 17 1.12 5.00 23.13
C MET A 17 2.12 4.54 24.19
N LEU A 18 2.46 3.25 24.14
CA LEU A 18 3.51 2.64 24.95
C LEU A 18 4.77 2.41 24.10
N HIS A 19 5.86 3.06 24.47
CA HIS A 19 7.18 2.81 23.89
C HIS A 19 7.92 1.73 24.70
N ARG A 20 8.05 0.53 24.14
CA ARG A 20 8.62 -0.64 24.83
C ARG A 20 10.15 -0.63 24.83
N VAL A 21 10.75 -0.05 25.87
CA VAL A 21 12.22 0.15 25.99
C VAL A 21 12.92 -0.81 26.96
N VAL A 22 12.20 -1.65 27.72
CA VAL A 22 12.76 -2.27 28.95
C VAL A 22 13.09 -3.77 28.82
N LYS A 23 12.31 -4.59 28.10
CA LYS A 23 12.46 -6.06 28.16
C LYS A 23 13.56 -6.60 27.21
N LYS A 24 14.51 -7.37 27.79
CA LYS A 24 15.53 -8.14 27.05
C LYS A 24 14.83 -9.38 26.43
N ASN A 25 14.96 -9.56 25.11
CA ASN A 25 14.29 -10.59 24.28
C ASN A 25 12.79 -10.37 23.97
N ASP A 26 12.30 -9.12 24.01
CA ASP A 26 10.97 -8.78 23.50
C ASP A 26 11.01 -8.59 21.97
N VAL A 27 10.08 -9.23 21.25
CA VAL A 27 9.91 -9.06 19.79
C VAL A 27 9.51 -7.61 19.47
N ASN A 28 8.87 -6.92 20.41
CA ASN A 28 8.43 -5.53 20.28
C ASN A 28 9.42 -4.51 20.85
N LYS A 29 10.68 -4.89 21.11
CA LYS A 29 11.66 -3.94 21.65
C LYS A 29 11.84 -2.75 20.69
N ASP A 30 11.80 -1.54 21.25
CA ASP A 30 11.88 -0.25 20.54
C ASP A 30 10.70 0.03 19.59
N LYS A 31 9.60 -0.74 19.70
CA LYS A 31 8.34 -0.49 19.00
C LYS A 31 7.39 0.35 19.85
N TRP A 32 6.52 1.07 19.15
CA TRP A 32 5.40 1.81 19.74
C TRP A 32 4.12 1.01 19.53
N ILE A 33 3.40 0.73 20.61
CA ILE A 33 2.15 -0.03 20.55
C ILE A 33 1.06 0.64 21.38
N GLY A 34 -0.18 0.18 21.22
CA GLY A 34 -1.25 0.47 22.17
C GLY A 34 -1.03 -0.22 23.52
N VAL A 35 -1.91 0.09 24.46
CA VAL A 35 -1.93 -0.47 25.82
C VAL A 35 -2.74 -1.76 25.82
N GLY A 36 -2.28 -2.80 26.50
CA GLY A 36 -3.01 -4.06 26.56
C GLY A 36 -2.12 -5.27 26.82
N GLY A 37 -2.76 -6.41 27.02
CA GLY A 37 -2.07 -7.63 27.37
C GLY A 37 -2.95 -8.87 27.24
N LYS A 38 -2.50 -9.96 27.85
CA LYS A 38 -3.03 -11.31 27.61
C LYS A 38 -4.22 -11.59 28.51
N PHE A 39 -5.11 -12.45 28.02
CA PHE A 39 -6.25 -12.92 28.79
C PHE A 39 -5.76 -13.80 29.94
N GLU A 40 -6.37 -13.61 31.11
CA GLU A 40 -6.31 -14.55 32.22
C GLU A 40 -7.48 -15.56 32.17
N GLU A 41 -7.38 -16.62 32.97
CA GLU A 41 -8.40 -17.66 33.00
C GLU A 41 -9.76 -17.10 33.45
N GLY A 42 -10.77 -17.26 32.59
CA GLY A 42 -12.14 -16.82 32.87
C GLY A 42 -12.46 -15.38 32.47
N GLU A 43 -11.50 -14.63 31.91
CA GLU A 43 -11.76 -13.26 31.44
C GLU A 43 -12.57 -13.22 30.14
N SER A 44 -13.52 -12.29 30.08
CA SER A 44 -14.02 -11.79 28.80
C SER A 44 -13.02 -10.79 28.19
N PRO A 45 -13.09 -10.49 26.88
CA PRO A 45 -12.29 -9.43 26.28
C PRO A 45 -12.38 -8.08 27.02
N GLU A 46 -13.58 -7.72 27.50
CA GLU A 46 -13.78 -6.47 28.24
C GLU A 46 -13.18 -6.50 29.65
N ASP A 47 -13.15 -7.65 30.32
CA ASP A 47 -12.50 -7.80 31.63
C ASP A 47 -10.99 -7.63 31.49
N CYS A 48 -10.39 -8.33 30.52
CA CYS A 48 -8.97 -8.23 30.17
C CYS A 48 -8.60 -6.77 29.81
N LEU A 49 -9.36 -6.14 28.91
CA LEU A 49 -9.13 -4.74 28.50
C LEU A 49 -9.07 -3.79 29.70
N LYS A 50 -10.05 -3.88 30.61
CA LYS A 50 -10.14 -2.97 31.76
C LYS A 50 -9.02 -3.22 32.76
N ARG A 51 -8.66 -4.48 32.99
CA ARG A 51 -7.55 -4.85 33.88
C ARG A 51 -6.22 -4.35 33.32
N GLU A 52 -5.87 -4.72 32.09
CA GLU A 52 -4.61 -4.36 31.45
C GLU A 52 -4.42 -2.84 31.38
N VAL A 53 -5.45 -2.09 30.93
CA VAL A 53 -5.37 -0.62 30.91
C VAL A 53 -5.15 -0.05 32.31
N LYS A 54 -5.82 -0.60 33.34
CA LYS A 54 -5.65 -0.13 34.71
C LYS A 54 -4.25 -0.42 35.25
N GLU A 55 -3.71 -1.60 34.98
CA GLU A 55 -2.40 -2.05 35.44
C GLU A 55 -1.26 -1.31 34.74
N GLU A 56 -1.35 -1.12 33.42
CA GLU A 56 -0.27 -0.49 32.65
C GLU A 56 -0.27 1.03 32.77
N THR A 57 -1.45 1.67 32.83
CA THR A 57 -1.58 3.13 32.74
C THR A 57 -2.11 3.79 33.99
N GLY A 58 -2.74 3.05 34.91
CA GLY A 58 -3.44 3.60 36.06
C GLY A 58 -4.82 4.17 35.75
N LEU A 59 -5.20 4.26 34.46
CA LEU A 59 -6.48 4.82 34.02
C LEU A 59 -7.61 3.80 34.17
N THR A 60 -8.82 4.31 34.42
CA THR A 60 -10.05 3.51 34.42
C THR A 60 -10.93 3.97 33.27
N LEU A 61 -11.14 3.08 32.29
CA LEU A 61 -11.99 3.36 31.13
C LEU A 61 -13.46 3.53 31.53
N THR A 62 -14.10 4.53 30.93
CA THR A 62 -15.53 4.84 31.11
C THR A 62 -16.32 4.78 29.79
N SER A 63 -15.63 4.91 28.65
CA SER A 63 -16.16 4.74 27.31
C SER A 63 -15.11 4.10 26.41
N PHE A 64 -15.50 3.06 25.70
CA PHE A 64 -14.63 2.32 24.78
C PHE A 64 -15.45 1.60 23.71
N ARG A 65 -14.81 1.29 22.58
CA ARG A 65 -15.42 0.65 21.42
C ARG A 65 -14.57 -0.52 20.95
N PHE A 66 -15.20 -1.66 20.73
CA PHE A 66 -14.56 -2.81 20.10
C PHE A 66 -14.45 -2.57 18.59
N ARG A 67 -13.22 -2.46 18.08
CA ARG A 67 -12.92 -2.03 16.70
C ARG A 67 -12.68 -3.19 15.75
N GLY A 68 -12.15 -4.30 16.23
CA GLY A 68 -11.86 -5.43 15.36
C GLY A 68 -11.10 -6.55 16.03
N ILE A 69 -10.87 -7.61 15.27
CA ILE A 69 -10.02 -8.72 15.68
C ILE A 69 -8.81 -8.75 14.76
N LEU A 70 -7.63 -8.70 15.36
CA LEU A 70 -6.37 -8.92 14.65
C LEU A 70 -5.92 -10.37 14.86
N SER A 71 -5.34 -10.98 13.85
CA SER A 71 -4.75 -12.32 13.97
C SER A 71 -3.32 -12.28 13.46
N PHE A 72 -2.38 -12.43 14.38
CA PHE A 72 -0.94 -12.38 14.10
C PHE A 72 -0.37 -13.80 14.03
N PHE A 73 0.29 -14.09 12.92
CA PHE A 73 0.97 -15.35 12.67
C PHE A 73 2.43 -15.07 12.34
N SER A 74 3.36 -15.56 13.14
CA SER A 74 4.79 -15.46 12.84
C SER A 74 5.45 -16.83 12.95
N VAL A 75 6.30 -17.17 11.98
CA VAL A 75 7.00 -18.46 11.97
C VAL A 75 7.86 -18.60 13.22
N GLY A 76 7.65 -19.67 13.99
CA GLY A 76 8.37 -19.93 15.25
C GLY A 76 7.73 -19.33 16.50
N TYR A 77 6.60 -18.63 16.37
CA TYR A 77 5.85 -18.06 17.49
C TYR A 77 4.43 -18.65 17.55
N GLU A 78 3.85 -18.68 18.75
CA GLU A 78 2.44 -19.05 18.88
C GLU A 78 1.53 -17.99 18.22
N PRO A 79 0.50 -18.40 17.45
CA PRO A 79 -0.48 -17.47 16.92
C PRO A 79 -1.19 -16.69 18.02
N GLU A 80 -1.42 -15.41 17.76
CA GLU A 80 -2.07 -14.48 18.68
C GLU A 80 -3.31 -13.84 18.04
N TYR A 81 -4.42 -13.84 18.77
CA TYR A 81 -5.64 -13.12 18.43
C TYR A 81 -5.78 -11.94 19.37
N ILE A 82 -5.89 -10.75 18.79
CA ILE A 82 -5.97 -9.49 19.54
C ILE A 82 -7.36 -8.89 19.35
N CYS A 83 -8.07 -8.66 20.44
CA CYS A 83 -9.26 -7.83 20.46
C CYS A 83 -8.83 -6.35 20.50
N LEU A 84 -8.99 -5.65 19.37
CA LEU A 84 -8.59 -4.25 19.22
C LEU A 84 -9.71 -3.30 19.67
N TYR A 85 -9.39 -2.39 20.57
CA TYR A 85 -10.29 -1.37 21.09
C TYR A 85 -9.74 0.05 20.87
N THR A 86 -10.65 1.02 20.82
CA THR A 86 -10.33 2.42 21.10
C THR A 86 -11.13 2.88 22.32
N ALA A 87 -10.63 3.88 23.04
CA ALA A 87 -11.30 4.44 24.20
C ALA A 87 -11.23 5.96 24.22
N ASP A 88 -12.37 6.64 24.35
CA ASP A 88 -12.49 8.10 24.32
C ASP A 88 -12.93 8.70 25.67
N GLY A 89 -13.13 7.86 26.69
CA GLY A 89 -13.47 8.28 28.04
C GLY A 89 -12.74 7.48 29.10
N PHE A 90 -12.10 8.16 30.04
CA PHE A 90 -11.37 7.56 31.16
C PHE A 90 -11.29 8.50 32.37
N THR A 91 -10.90 7.94 33.51
CA THR A 91 -10.63 8.65 34.77
C THR A 91 -9.33 8.16 35.41
N GLY A 92 -8.78 8.94 36.34
CA GLY A 92 -7.52 8.64 37.03
C GLY A 92 -6.32 9.38 36.41
N ASP A 93 -5.16 9.16 37.01
CA ASP A 93 -3.89 9.76 36.60
C ASP A 93 -2.95 8.69 36.06
N LEU A 94 -2.11 9.08 35.08
CA LEU A 94 -1.12 8.17 34.52
C LEU A 94 -0.10 7.73 35.58
N ILE A 95 0.15 6.43 35.65
CA ILE A 95 1.22 5.85 36.46
C ILE A 95 2.41 5.47 35.58
N LYS A 96 3.51 5.09 36.23
CA LYS A 96 4.66 4.52 35.54
C LYS A 96 4.35 3.08 35.12
N CYS A 97 4.43 2.80 33.83
CA CYS A 97 4.36 1.44 33.29
C CYS A 97 5.68 0.68 33.53
N GLU A 98 5.61 -0.60 33.87
CA GLU A 98 6.80 -1.45 34.00
C GLU A 98 7.36 -1.91 32.64
N GLU A 99 6.54 -1.89 31.59
CA GLU A 99 6.89 -2.40 30.26
C GLU A 99 7.59 -1.35 29.37
N GLY A 100 7.45 -0.06 29.68
CA GLY A 100 7.93 1.02 28.84
C GLY A 100 7.51 2.42 29.30
N THR A 101 7.63 3.38 28.38
CA THR A 101 7.23 4.77 28.62
C THR A 101 5.89 5.05 27.93
N LEU A 102 4.94 5.60 28.68
CA LEU A 102 3.64 6.04 28.15
C LEU A 102 3.72 7.49 27.68
N GLU A 103 3.28 7.75 26.45
CA GLU A 103 3.29 9.09 25.86
C GLU A 103 2.04 9.35 25.02
N TRP A 104 1.53 10.58 25.07
CA TRP A 104 0.46 11.04 24.20
C TRP A 104 1.03 11.49 22.85
N VAL A 105 0.79 10.73 21.80
CA VAL A 105 1.29 11.01 20.45
C VAL A 105 0.15 11.50 19.56
N GLU A 106 0.37 12.59 18.84
CA GLU A 106 -0.57 13.11 17.84
C GLU A 106 -0.92 12.03 16.82
N LYS A 107 -2.21 11.86 16.51
CA LYS A 107 -2.70 10.89 15.52
C LYS A 107 -2.01 11.04 14.15
N THR A 108 -1.62 12.27 13.79
CA THR A 108 -0.91 12.58 12.54
C THR A 108 0.55 12.12 12.54
N GLU A 109 1.15 11.91 13.71
CA GLU A 109 2.57 11.56 13.87
C GLU A 109 2.79 10.05 14.09
N ILE A 110 1.72 9.27 14.25
CA ILE A 110 1.81 7.82 14.50
C ILE A 110 2.62 7.10 13.42
N THR A 111 2.46 7.48 12.15
CA THR A 111 3.18 6.85 11.04
C THR A 111 4.69 7.13 11.05
N ASN A 112 5.14 8.13 11.81
CA ASN A 112 6.57 8.45 11.98
C ASN A 112 7.23 7.59 13.08
N LEU A 113 6.43 6.85 13.86
CA LEU A 113 6.93 5.95 14.88
C LEU A 113 7.46 4.64 14.28
N ASN A 114 8.30 3.96 15.06
CA ASN A 114 8.75 2.61 14.75
C ASN A 114 7.63 1.61 15.06
N LEU A 115 6.78 1.34 14.07
CA LEU A 115 5.64 0.42 14.14
C LEU A 115 5.95 -0.90 13.44
N TRP A 116 5.09 -1.90 13.62
CA TRP A 116 5.00 -3.00 12.66
C TRP A 116 4.26 -2.55 11.40
N GLU A 117 4.62 -3.09 10.23
CA GLU A 117 3.98 -2.68 8.97
C GLU A 117 2.47 -3.03 8.96
N GLY A 118 2.07 -4.11 9.63
CA GLY A 118 0.66 -4.44 9.82
C GLY A 118 -0.08 -3.47 10.75
N ASP A 119 0.63 -2.81 11.67
CA ASP A 119 0.02 -1.81 12.56
C ASP A 119 -0.36 -0.55 11.79
N ARG A 120 0.45 -0.18 10.78
CA ARG A 120 0.12 0.93 9.87
C ARG A 120 -1.23 0.72 9.18
N ILE A 121 -1.57 -0.54 8.85
CA ILE A 121 -2.85 -0.89 8.21
C ILE A 121 -4.01 -0.60 9.16
N PHE A 122 -4.01 -1.17 10.37
CA PHE A 122 -5.15 -0.94 11.27
C PHE A 122 -5.17 0.49 11.83
N HIS A 123 -4.03 1.18 11.99
CA HIS A 123 -4.02 2.60 12.34
C HIS A 123 -4.71 3.46 11.28
N ARG A 124 -4.49 3.16 9.99
CA ARG A 124 -5.25 3.78 8.90
C ARG A 124 -6.75 3.50 9.02
N LEU A 125 -7.15 2.25 9.27
CA LEU A 125 -8.55 1.88 9.46
C LEU A 125 -9.20 2.56 10.69
N LEU A 126 -8.44 2.73 11.77
CA LEU A 126 -8.89 3.46 12.95
C LEU A 126 -9.16 4.93 12.61
N LEU A 127 -8.21 5.60 11.94
CA LEU A 127 -8.32 7.01 11.54
C LEU A 127 -9.46 7.27 10.54
N GLU A 128 -9.71 6.31 9.64
CA GLU A 128 -10.81 6.39 8.67
C GLU A 128 -12.17 6.00 9.28
N GLU A 129 -12.22 5.74 10.58
CA GLU A 129 -13.43 5.29 11.29
C GLU A 129 -14.11 4.09 10.63
N ALA A 130 -13.30 3.14 10.14
CA ALA A 130 -13.78 1.92 9.54
C ALA A 130 -14.76 1.19 10.49
N PRO A 131 -15.82 0.55 9.95
CA PRO A 131 -16.65 -0.40 10.70
C PRO A 131 -15.81 -1.51 11.33
N PHE A 132 -16.44 -2.32 12.19
CA PHE A 132 -15.77 -3.48 12.77
C PHE A 132 -15.10 -4.34 11.69
N PHE A 133 -13.84 -4.69 11.89
CA PHE A 133 -13.06 -5.43 10.90
C PHE A 133 -12.31 -6.62 11.49
N SER A 134 -11.94 -7.56 10.62
CA SER A 134 -10.97 -8.61 10.92
C SER A 134 -9.75 -8.41 10.04
N LEU A 135 -8.56 -8.38 10.66
CA LEU A 135 -7.30 -8.22 9.95
C LEU A 135 -6.35 -9.36 10.33
N LYS A 136 -6.07 -10.23 9.37
CA LYS A 136 -5.03 -11.27 9.49
C LYS A 136 -3.71 -10.69 8.99
N LEU A 137 -2.65 -10.91 9.77
CA LEU A 137 -1.29 -10.50 9.47
C LEU A 137 -0.35 -11.70 9.63
N ARG A 138 0.46 -11.99 8.61
CA ARG A 138 1.49 -13.02 8.67
C ARG A 138 2.86 -12.41 8.48
N TYR A 139 3.81 -12.82 9.32
CA TYR A 139 5.19 -12.38 9.30
C TYR A 139 6.14 -13.58 9.13
N GLU A 140 7.21 -13.34 8.37
CA GLU A 140 8.39 -14.22 8.31
C GLU A 140 9.63 -13.36 8.55
N HIS A 141 10.45 -13.72 9.53
CA HIS A 141 11.67 -12.97 9.89
C HIS A 141 11.43 -11.45 10.07
N ASN A 142 10.35 -11.09 10.77
CA ASN A 142 9.89 -9.69 10.99
C ASN A 142 9.41 -8.92 9.76
N VAL A 143 9.31 -9.57 8.59
CA VAL A 143 8.77 -8.97 7.36
C VAL A 143 7.31 -9.37 7.21
N LEU A 144 6.43 -8.39 6.98
CA LEU A 144 5.01 -8.63 6.69
C LEU A 144 4.89 -9.30 5.31
N ILE A 145 4.36 -10.52 5.26
CA ILE A 145 4.27 -11.30 4.02
C ILE A 145 2.84 -11.57 3.56
N GLU A 146 1.86 -11.30 4.42
CA GLU A 146 0.44 -11.45 4.11
C GLU A 146 -0.38 -10.51 4.98
N ALA A 147 -1.30 -9.78 4.35
CA ALA A 147 -2.34 -9.04 5.03
C ALA A 147 -3.69 -9.40 4.38
N VAL A 148 -4.69 -9.75 5.19
CA VAL A 148 -6.04 -10.08 4.73
C VAL A 148 -7.04 -9.31 5.57
N LEU A 149 -7.76 -8.39 4.94
CA LEU A 149 -8.77 -7.53 5.58
C LEU A 149 -10.17 -8.05 5.21
N ASN A 150 -10.95 -8.43 6.22
CA ASN A 150 -12.32 -8.95 6.07
C ASN A 150 -12.44 -10.12 5.07
N GLY A 151 -11.40 -10.96 5.00
CA GLY A 151 -11.33 -12.10 4.08
C GLY A 151 -10.78 -11.77 2.68
N THR A 152 -10.47 -10.51 2.39
CA THR A 152 -9.89 -10.06 1.13
C THR A 152 -8.38 -9.82 1.29
N SER A 153 -7.57 -10.45 0.45
CA SER A 153 -6.12 -10.23 0.44
C SER A 153 -5.81 -8.77 0.08
N MET A 154 -4.89 -8.17 0.82
CA MET A 154 -4.37 -6.84 0.53
C MET A 154 -3.08 -6.94 -0.27
N GLU A 155 -2.86 -5.98 -1.17
CA GLU A 155 -1.66 -5.93 -1.98
C GLU A 155 -0.48 -5.39 -1.16
N LEU A 156 0.62 -6.13 -1.14
CA LEU A 156 1.87 -5.73 -0.51
C LEU A 156 2.91 -5.44 -1.59
N VAL A 157 3.63 -4.34 -1.43
CA VAL A 157 4.73 -3.92 -2.30
C VAL A 157 6.01 -3.74 -1.49
N ASP A 158 7.17 -3.83 -2.16
CA ASP A 158 8.46 -3.55 -1.52
C ASP A 158 8.70 -2.04 -1.41
N LEU A 159 9.13 -1.61 -0.22
CA LEU A 159 9.61 -0.25 0.02
C LEU A 159 11.06 -0.13 -0.46
N LEU A 160 11.35 0.96 -1.17
CA LEU A 160 12.69 1.30 -1.64
C LEU A 160 13.36 2.38 -0.79
N ASP A 161 14.68 2.37 -0.78
CA ASP A 161 15.50 3.46 -0.25
C ASP A 161 15.75 4.57 -1.29
N GLU A 162 16.52 5.60 -0.92
CA GLU A 162 16.87 6.71 -1.82
C GLU A 162 17.70 6.31 -3.05
N ASN A 163 18.24 5.10 -3.09
CA ASN A 163 19.04 4.56 -4.20
C ASN A 163 18.23 3.61 -5.09
N ASN A 164 16.90 3.55 -4.92
CA ASN A 164 15.99 2.59 -5.58
C ASN A 164 16.26 1.12 -5.22
N GLU A 165 16.91 0.84 -4.08
CA GLU A 165 17.17 -0.52 -3.61
C GLU A 165 16.07 -1.00 -2.66
N VAL A 166 15.74 -2.30 -2.72
CA VAL A 166 14.73 -2.91 -1.84
C VAL A 166 15.24 -2.94 -0.40
N THR A 167 14.50 -2.30 0.51
CA THR A 167 14.85 -2.18 1.93
C THR A 167 14.65 -3.48 2.73
N GLY A 168 13.94 -4.45 2.16
CA GLY A 168 13.44 -5.63 2.87
C GLY A 168 12.13 -5.38 3.65
N ILE A 169 11.62 -4.15 3.65
CA ILE A 169 10.32 -3.80 4.22
C ILE A 169 9.24 -3.96 3.14
N ARG A 170 8.12 -4.59 3.54
CA ARG A 170 6.92 -4.74 2.71
C ARG A 170 5.80 -3.94 3.32
N ARG A 171 5.13 -3.13 2.49
CA ARG A 171 4.06 -2.23 2.92
C ARG A 171 2.83 -2.45 2.07
N GLU A 172 1.66 -2.29 2.68
CA GLU A 172 0.39 -2.37 1.98
C GLU A 172 0.22 -1.18 1.03
N ARG A 173 -0.35 -1.43 -0.16
CA ARG A 173 -0.48 -0.46 -1.27
C ARG A 173 -1.08 0.89 -0.82
N GLU A 174 -2.20 0.90 -0.12
CA GLU A 174 -2.82 2.17 0.30
C GLU A 174 -2.01 2.87 1.39
N VAL A 175 -1.39 2.11 2.30
CA VAL A 175 -0.46 2.67 3.30
C VAL A 175 0.76 3.31 2.62
N ILE A 176 1.36 2.67 1.61
CA ILE A 176 2.56 3.23 0.96
C ILE A 176 2.27 4.53 0.23
N HIS A 177 1.12 4.63 -0.46
CA HIS A 177 0.69 5.88 -1.10
C HIS A 177 0.29 6.94 -0.08
N ARG A 178 -0.28 6.56 1.07
CA ARG A 178 -0.61 7.51 2.11
C ARG A 178 0.65 8.11 2.72
N GLU A 179 1.69 7.31 2.92
CA GLU A 179 2.94 7.71 3.58
C GLU A 179 4.01 8.26 2.62
N GLY A 180 3.83 8.08 1.30
CA GLY A 180 4.82 8.50 0.30
C GLY A 180 6.08 7.64 0.29
N GLY A 181 5.93 6.33 0.50
CA GLY A 181 7.05 5.42 0.36
C GLY A 181 7.39 5.19 -1.11
N LEU A 182 8.68 5.26 -1.44
CA LEU A 182 9.16 4.93 -2.78
C LEU A 182 8.95 3.45 -3.06
N HIS A 183 8.35 3.12 -4.20
CA HIS A 183 8.01 1.75 -4.57
C HIS A 183 8.13 1.52 -6.07
N ARG A 184 8.05 0.24 -6.47
CA ARG A 184 8.31 -0.20 -7.84
C ARG A 184 7.01 -0.38 -8.61
N THR A 185 7.01 0.07 -9.86
CA THR A 185 5.98 -0.28 -10.85
C THR A 185 6.62 -0.85 -12.13
N SER A 186 5.80 -1.47 -12.97
CA SER A 186 6.20 -1.92 -14.30
C SER A 186 5.26 -1.34 -15.34
N HIS A 187 5.82 -0.69 -16.35
CA HIS A 187 5.07 -0.02 -17.41
C HIS A 187 5.37 -0.69 -18.76
N VAL A 188 4.32 -0.95 -19.54
CA VAL A 188 4.44 -1.54 -20.88
C VAL A 188 3.78 -0.61 -21.88
N TRP A 189 4.56 -0.20 -22.88
CA TRP A 189 4.07 0.49 -24.06
C TRP A 189 3.86 -0.50 -25.20
N LEU A 190 2.61 -0.65 -25.65
CA LEU A 190 2.30 -1.29 -26.92
C LEU A 190 2.50 -0.26 -28.02
N VAL A 191 3.39 -0.58 -28.94
CA VAL A 191 3.75 0.30 -30.06
C VAL A 191 3.47 -0.41 -31.37
N ARG A 192 3.26 0.35 -32.44
CA ARG A 192 3.24 -0.20 -33.80
C ARG A 192 3.62 0.87 -34.81
N ARG A 193 3.96 0.46 -36.02
CA ARG A 193 3.93 1.34 -37.20
C ARG A 193 2.64 1.10 -37.98
N ASN A 194 1.94 2.17 -38.36
CA ASN A 194 0.75 2.07 -39.20
C ASN A 194 1.12 1.76 -40.67
N GLU A 195 0.13 1.66 -41.56
CA GLU A 195 0.35 1.34 -42.98
C GLU A 195 1.24 2.35 -43.72
N LYS A 196 1.37 3.58 -43.20
CA LYS A 196 2.24 4.63 -43.72
C LYS A 196 3.64 4.60 -43.09
N GLY A 197 3.89 3.70 -42.16
CA GLY A 197 5.14 3.61 -41.40
C GLY A 197 5.23 4.58 -40.21
N GLU A 198 4.17 5.33 -39.92
CA GLU A 198 4.14 6.31 -38.83
C GLU A 198 4.02 5.60 -37.46
N PRO A 199 4.75 6.06 -36.43
CA PRO A 199 4.70 5.46 -35.11
C PRO A 199 3.36 5.73 -34.42
N GLU A 200 2.76 4.68 -33.85
CA GLU A 200 1.58 4.74 -33.01
C GLU A 200 1.84 4.03 -31.68
N ILE A 201 1.21 4.52 -30.63
CA ILE A 201 1.21 3.95 -29.29
C ILE A 201 -0.21 3.64 -28.86
N LEU A 202 -0.39 2.57 -28.08
CA LEU A 202 -1.67 2.25 -27.47
C LEU A 202 -1.80 3.01 -26.16
N LEU A 203 -2.84 3.82 -26.02
CA LEU A 203 -3.24 4.41 -24.76
C LEU A 203 -4.38 3.62 -24.18
N GLN A 204 -4.36 3.40 -22.87
CA GLN A 204 -5.55 2.96 -22.15
C GLN A 204 -6.26 4.15 -21.52
N LYS A 205 -7.57 4.05 -21.33
CA LYS A 205 -8.34 4.98 -20.51
C LYS A 205 -8.74 4.26 -19.24
N ARG A 206 -8.33 4.81 -18.10
CA ARG A 206 -8.58 4.22 -16.78
C ARG A 206 -10.07 4.16 -16.48
N ALA A 207 -10.53 3.04 -15.94
CA ALA A 207 -11.93 2.88 -15.53
C ALA A 207 -12.37 3.95 -14.52
N LYS A 208 -13.64 4.35 -14.58
CA LYS A 208 -14.21 5.37 -13.68
C LYS A 208 -14.22 4.97 -12.21
N GLY A 209 -14.13 3.68 -11.92
CA GLY A 209 -14.12 3.13 -10.56
C GLY A 209 -12.74 3.16 -9.89
N LYS A 210 -11.68 3.60 -10.57
CA LYS A 210 -10.33 3.62 -10.01
C LYS A 210 -10.18 4.63 -8.87
N ASP A 211 -9.41 4.25 -7.86
CA ASP A 211 -9.07 5.08 -6.71
C ASP A 211 -8.25 6.33 -7.08
N ALA A 212 -7.47 6.24 -8.16
CA ALA A 212 -6.59 7.31 -8.64
C ALA A 212 -6.74 7.50 -10.16
N PHE A 213 -6.84 8.77 -10.56
CA PHE A 213 -6.96 9.22 -11.95
C PHE A 213 -8.09 8.54 -12.76
N PRO A 214 -9.32 8.42 -12.25
CA PRO A 214 -10.42 7.79 -12.99
C PRO A 214 -10.72 8.54 -14.30
N GLY A 215 -10.84 7.81 -15.41
CA GLY A 215 -11.16 8.38 -16.73
C GLY A 215 -10.03 9.09 -17.46
N CYS A 216 -8.82 9.14 -16.88
CA CYS A 216 -7.63 9.68 -17.54
C CYS A 216 -7.04 8.67 -18.52
N TYR A 217 -6.42 9.16 -19.59
CA TYR A 217 -5.56 8.36 -20.46
C TYR A 217 -4.23 8.06 -19.77
N ASP A 218 -3.75 6.83 -19.97
CA ASP A 218 -2.60 6.27 -19.31
C ASP A 218 -1.77 5.42 -20.30
N ILE A 219 -0.61 4.98 -19.84
CA ILE A 219 0.30 4.03 -20.50
C ILE A 219 -0.47 2.75 -20.86
N SER A 220 -0.04 2.01 -21.90
CA SER A 220 -0.81 0.85 -22.40
C SER A 220 -1.17 -0.17 -21.32
N SER A 221 -0.22 -0.48 -20.43
CA SER A 221 -0.46 -1.24 -19.20
C SER A 221 0.55 -0.80 -18.12
N ALA A 222 0.08 -0.60 -16.90
CA ALA A 222 0.90 -0.09 -15.80
C ALA A 222 0.37 -0.57 -14.44
N GLY A 223 1.23 -1.17 -13.63
CA GLY A 223 0.84 -1.70 -12.34
C GLY A 223 1.96 -1.77 -11.31
N HIS A 224 1.55 -1.91 -10.05
CA HIS A 224 2.42 -2.12 -8.91
C HIS A 224 3.12 -3.47 -9.01
N ILE A 225 4.35 -3.54 -8.51
CA ILE A 225 5.08 -4.81 -8.43
C ILE A 225 4.82 -5.44 -7.07
N PRO A 226 4.18 -6.62 -7.01
CA PRO A 226 3.97 -7.31 -5.74
C PRO A 226 5.30 -7.58 -5.03
N ALA A 227 5.28 -7.54 -3.71
CA ALA A 227 6.47 -7.70 -2.91
C ALA A 227 7.22 -9.00 -3.22
N GLY A 228 8.53 -8.90 -3.46
CA GLY A 228 9.40 -10.00 -3.85
C GLY A 228 9.33 -10.41 -5.32
N VAL A 229 8.52 -9.75 -6.16
CA VAL A 229 8.39 -10.03 -7.60
C VAL A 229 9.34 -9.14 -8.42
N GLY A 230 9.74 -9.62 -9.60
CA GLY A 230 10.60 -8.89 -10.55
C GLY A 230 9.82 -8.06 -11.57
N TYR A 231 10.43 -6.96 -12.04
CA TYR A 231 9.81 -6.01 -12.97
C TYR A 231 9.17 -6.65 -14.21
N ARG A 232 9.92 -7.52 -14.90
CA ARG A 232 9.46 -8.11 -16.16
C ARG A 232 8.33 -9.13 -15.96
N GLU A 233 8.35 -9.87 -14.86
CA GLU A 233 7.28 -10.81 -14.52
C GLU A 233 5.98 -10.06 -14.23
N SER A 234 6.05 -8.99 -13.45
CA SER A 234 4.91 -8.10 -13.22
C SER A 234 4.40 -7.47 -14.51
N ALA A 235 5.29 -6.98 -15.38
CA ALA A 235 4.91 -6.39 -16.66
C ALA A 235 4.08 -7.36 -17.54
N VAL A 236 4.46 -8.64 -17.59
CA VAL A 236 3.70 -9.67 -18.32
C VAL A 236 2.35 -9.93 -17.67
N ARG A 237 2.32 -10.01 -16.32
CA ARG A 237 1.09 -10.25 -15.55
C ARG A 237 0.07 -9.13 -15.77
N GLU A 238 0.46 -7.87 -15.57
CA GLU A 238 -0.41 -6.70 -15.73
C GLU A 238 -0.96 -6.63 -17.15
N LEU A 239 -0.12 -6.90 -18.15
CA LEU A 239 -0.53 -6.88 -19.54
C LEU A 239 -1.59 -7.94 -19.87
N GLU A 240 -1.51 -9.13 -19.26
CA GLU A 240 -2.53 -10.16 -19.37
C GLU A 240 -3.81 -9.81 -18.60
N GLU A 241 -3.68 -9.28 -17.37
CA GLU A 241 -4.81 -8.91 -16.52
C GLU A 241 -5.62 -7.74 -17.12
N GLU A 242 -4.96 -6.64 -17.49
CA GLU A 242 -5.62 -5.42 -17.95
C GLU A 242 -6.13 -5.52 -19.39
N LEU A 243 -5.31 -6.08 -20.29
CA LEU A 243 -5.56 -6.05 -21.75
C LEU A 243 -5.85 -7.43 -22.36
N GLY A 244 -5.65 -8.52 -21.62
CA GLY A 244 -5.79 -9.88 -22.14
C GLY A 244 -4.65 -10.30 -23.09
N VAL A 245 -3.53 -9.56 -23.12
CA VAL A 245 -2.42 -9.80 -24.03
C VAL A 245 -1.39 -10.69 -23.37
N LYS A 246 -1.31 -11.94 -23.84
CA LYS A 246 -0.34 -12.93 -23.35
C LYS A 246 0.94 -12.90 -24.17
N VAL A 247 2.07 -12.74 -23.50
CA VAL A 247 3.40 -12.72 -24.12
C VAL A 247 4.41 -13.47 -23.26
N ALA A 248 5.48 -13.95 -23.88
CA ALA A 248 6.65 -14.41 -23.15
C ALA A 248 7.44 -13.20 -22.61
N PRO A 249 8.10 -13.31 -21.44
CA PRO A 249 8.92 -12.24 -20.86
C PRO A 249 9.96 -11.65 -21.84
N GLU A 250 10.52 -12.46 -22.72
CA GLU A 250 11.56 -12.08 -23.68
C GLU A 250 11.03 -11.19 -24.82
N GLU A 251 9.71 -11.16 -25.04
CA GLU A 251 9.07 -10.26 -26.01
C GLU A 251 9.03 -8.81 -25.52
N LEU A 252 9.18 -8.59 -24.20
CA LEU A 252 9.22 -7.25 -23.60
C LEU A 252 10.63 -6.66 -23.66
N LEU A 253 10.81 -5.71 -24.57
CA LEU A 253 12.06 -4.95 -24.69
C LEU A 253 12.13 -3.89 -23.61
N TYR A 254 13.10 -3.99 -22.71
CA TYR A 254 13.36 -2.94 -21.72
C TYR A 254 14.01 -1.72 -22.39
N ILE A 255 13.44 -0.54 -22.18
CA ILE A 255 13.93 0.71 -22.79
C ILE A 255 14.45 1.74 -21.78
N GLY A 256 14.20 1.57 -20.48
CA GLY A 256 14.81 2.38 -19.41
C GLY A 256 14.00 2.42 -18.12
N GLN A 257 14.40 3.32 -17.22
CA GLN A 257 13.69 3.63 -15.97
C GLN A 257 12.99 4.99 -16.09
N ASN A 258 11.80 5.07 -15.53
CA ASN A 258 11.08 6.31 -15.25
C ASN A 258 11.02 6.52 -13.73
N GLU A 259 11.16 7.76 -13.29
CA GLU A 259 10.98 8.14 -11.88
C GLU A 259 9.89 9.21 -11.81
N SER A 260 8.89 8.99 -10.97
CA SER A 260 7.77 9.91 -10.83
C SER A 260 7.47 10.19 -9.36
N LYS A 261 7.13 11.44 -9.06
CA LYS A 261 6.70 11.88 -7.72
C LYS A 261 5.49 12.79 -7.85
N VAL A 262 4.37 12.33 -7.30
CA VAL A 262 3.09 13.05 -7.34
C VAL A 262 2.50 13.11 -5.96
N ASP A 263 2.32 14.33 -5.45
CA ASP A 263 1.61 14.56 -4.20
C ASP A 263 0.29 15.25 -4.52
N THR A 264 -0.82 14.55 -4.27
CA THR A 264 -2.18 15.03 -4.52
C THR A 264 -3.15 14.50 -3.47
N VAL A 265 -4.44 14.79 -3.66
CA VAL A 265 -5.53 14.35 -2.79
C VAL A 265 -6.62 13.75 -3.66
N PHE A 266 -6.97 12.49 -3.41
CA PHE A 266 -8.11 11.82 -4.03
C PHE A 266 -9.19 11.56 -2.98
N TYR A 267 -10.43 11.98 -3.25
CA TYR A 267 -11.58 11.78 -2.36
C TYR A 267 -11.34 12.25 -0.91
N GLY A 268 -10.58 13.35 -0.73
CA GLY A 268 -10.21 13.89 0.59
C GLY A 268 -9.09 13.14 1.31
N LYS A 269 -8.50 12.11 0.69
CA LYS A 269 -7.38 11.34 1.23
C LYS A 269 -6.06 11.74 0.54
N PRO A 270 -4.98 11.97 1.31
CA PRO A 270 -3.66 12.19 0.73
C PRO A 270 -3.20 11.01 -0.12
N PHE A 271 -2.64 11.29 -1.28
CA PHE A 271 -2.07 10.32 -2.20
C PHE A 271 -0.70 10.82 -2.67
N ARG A 272 0.35 10.12 -2.26
CA ARG A 272 1.76 10.41 -2.53
C ARG A 272 2.33 9.27 -3.35
N ASN A 273 2.31 9.44 -4.66
CA ASN A 273 2.77 8.45 -5.62
C ASN A 273 4.25 8.67 -5.92
N HIS A 274 5.12 7.98 -5.21
CA HIS A 274 6.56 8.05 -5.44
C HIS A 274 7.00 6.70 -6.01
N GLU A 275 7.30 6.68 -7.30
CA GLU A 275 7.50 5.45 -8.07
C GLU A 275 8.82 5.47 -8.83
N THR A 276 9.40 4.28 -8.96
CA THR A 276 10.41 3.95 -9.97
C THR A 276 9.86 2.83 -10.85
N SER A 277 9.87 3.05 -12.16
CA SER A 277 9.14 2.22 -13.12
C SER A 277 10.08 1.69 -14.18
N ALA A 278 10.18 0.36 -14.29
CA ALA A 278 10.84 -0.23 -15.44
C ALA A 278 9.92 -0.13 -16.66
N VAL A 279 10.42 0.51 -17.72
CA VAL A 279 9.66 0.78 -18.93
C VAL A 279 10.02 -0.25 -20.00
N TYR A 280 9.00 -0.94 -20.48
CA TYR A 280 9.09 -1.95 -21.53
C TYR A 280 8.30 -1.54 -22.77
N VAL A 281 8.73 -2.04 -23.91
CA VAL A 281 8.02 -1.95 -25.19
C VAL A 281 7.66 -3.33 -25.68
N LEU A 282 6.43 -3.44 -26.18
CA LEU A 282 5.95 -4.55 -26.97
C LEU A 282 5.59 -4.05 -28.37
N ASP A 283 6.36 -4.43 -29.38
CA ASP A 283 6.11 -4.07 -30.78
C ASP A 283 5.01 -4.97 -31.38
N ARG A 284 3.93 -4.32 -31.82
CA ARG A 284 2.74 -4.93 -32.45
C ARG A 284 2.64 -4.56 -33.93
N THR A 285 3.72 -4.11 -34.56
CA THR A 285 3.75 -3.81 -36.00
C THR A 285 3.37 -5.05 -36.81
N GLY A 286 2.32 -4.92 -37.63
CA GLY A 286 1.79 -6.03 -38.43
C GLY A 286 1.00 -7.07 -37.64
N VAL A 287 0.76 -6.85 -36.34
CA VAL A 287 -0.04 -7.74 -35.49
C VAL A 287 -1.43 -7.15 -35.32
N SER A 288 -2.46 -7.98 -35.55
CA SER A 288 -3.85 -7.63 -35.27
C SER A 288 -4.20 -8.05 -33.85
N ASP A 289 -4.05 -7.13 -32.89
CA ASP A 289 -4.44 -7.37 -31.51
C ASP A 289 -5.96 -7.49 -31.33
N ARG A 290 -6.35 -8.38 -30.41
CA ARG A 290 -7.68 -8.43 -29.83
C ARG A 290 -7.54 -8.29 -28.33
N PHE A 291 -7.95 -7.13 -27.82
CA PHE A 291 -7.91 -6.85 -26.38
C PHE A 291 -9.15 -7.44 -25.69
N ILE A 292 -8.93 -8.02 -24.51
CA ILE A 292 -9.98 -8.44 -23.58
C ILE A 292 -9.76 -7.60 -22.33
N LEU A 293 -10.50 -6.50 -22.23
CA LEU A 293 -10.28 -5.51 -21.18
C LEU A 293 -10.86 -5.98 -19.85
N GLN A 294 -10.10 -5.83 -18.78
CA GLN A 294 -10.63 -5.93 -17.43
C GLN A 294 -11.42 -4.66 -17.10
N GLU A 295 -12.76 -4.75 -17.10
CA GLU A 295 -13.67 -3.59 -16.95
C GLU A 295 -13.47 -2.79 -15.65
N SER A 296 -12.93 -3.42 -14.59
CA SER A 296 -12.61 -2.72 -13.35
C SER A 296 -11.37 -1.82 -13.46
N GLU A 297 -10.51 -2.07 -14.45
CA GLU A 297 -9.23 -1.40 -14.66
C GLU A 297 -9.27 -0.44 -15.85
N VAL A 298 -9.80 -0.91 -16.98
CA VAL A 298 -9.72 -0.24 -18.28
C VAL A 298 -11.11 -0.01 -18.88
N GLU A 299 -11.42 1.25 -19.20
CA GLU A 299 -12.66 1.64 -19.88
C GLU A 299 -12.56 1.40 -21.39
N GLU A 300 -11.44 1.80 -21.99
CA GLU A 300 -11.19 1.67 -23.43
C GLU A 300 -9.68 1.69 -23.71
N VAL A 301 -9.30 1.27 -24.91
CA VAL A 301 -7.95 1.46 -25.45
C VAL A 301 -8.05 2.11 -26.83
N LYS A 302 -7.06 2.95 -27.17
CA LYS A 302 -6.97 3.57 -28.49
C LYS A 302 -5.54 3.60 -28.98
N TRP A 303 -5.35 3.31 -30.26
CA TRP A 303 -4.11 3.63 -30.95
C TRP A 303 -4.08 5.11 -31.28
N MET A 304 -2.96 5.77 -30.99
CA MET A 304 -2.75 7.19 -31.23
C MET A 304 -1.38 7.37 -31.89
N ASN A 305 -1.31 8.27 -32.87
CA ASN A 305 -0.03 8.69 -33.44
C ASN A 305 0.87 9.24 -32.32
N PHE A 306 2.14 8.84 -32.31
CA PHE A 306 3.05 9.16 -31.22
C PHE A 306 3.29 10.67 -31.07
N GLU A 307 3.51 11.39 -32.17
CA GLU A 307 3.70 12.85 -32.13
C GLU A 307 2.43 13.57 -31.68
N THR A 308 1.27 13.15 -32.18
CA THR A 308 -0.02 13.68 -31.70
C THR A 308 -0.23 13.41 -30.22
N CYS A 309 0.17 12.24 -29.72
CA CYS A 309 0.09 11.96 -28.29
C CYS A 309 1.00 12.90 -27.50
N ARG A 310 2.23 13.15 -27.93
CA ARG A 310 3.14 14.10 -27.28
C ARG A 310 2.53 15.50 -27.21
N GLU A 311 1.96 15.99 -28.31
CA GLU A 311 1.25 17.28 -28.34
C GLU A 311 0.05 17.30 -27.37
N CYS A 312 -0.74 16.23 -27.31
CA CYS A 312 -1.87 16.13 -26.37
C CYS A 312 -1.43 16.10 -24.90
N LEU A 313 -0.27 15.52 -24.57
CA LEU A 313 0.24 15.50 -23.19
C LEU A 313 0.63 16.90 -22.69
N GLU A 314 0.91 17.85 -23.59
CA GLU A 314 1.16 19.26 -23.25
C GLU A 314 -0.14 20.06 -23.07
N ASP A 315 -1.29 19.54 -23.51
CA ASP A 315 -2.60 20.20 -23.40
C ASP A 315 -3.25 19.93 -22.03
N PRO A 316 -3.47 20.97 -21.19
CA PRO A 316 -4.14 20.81 -19.91
C PRO A 316 -5.57 20.27 -20.00
N GLU A 317 -6.24 20.39 -21.16
CA GLU A 317 -7.59 19.88 -21.38
C GLU A 317 -7.61 18.40 -21.77
N PHE A 318 -6.44 17.79 -22.03
CA PHE A 318 -6.34 16.36 -22.31
C PHE A 318 -6.17 15.56 -21.00
N PRO A 319 -7.21 14.86 -20.52
CA PRO A 319 -7.16 14.18 -19.23
C PRO A 319 -6.22 12.98 -19.31
N ASN A 320 -5.05 13.08 -18.67
CA ASN A 320 -4.05 12.03 -18.65
C ASN A 320 -3.34 11.95 -17.28
N CYS A 321 -2.70 10.81 -17.03
CA CYS A 321 -1.86 10.59 -15.86
C CYS A 321 -0.48 10.01 -16.24
N ILE A 322 -0.01 10.30 -17.45
CA ILE A 322 1.29 9.87 -17.95
C ILE A 322 2.33 10.87 -17.45
N MET A 323 3.32 10.40 -16.69
CA MET A 323 4.27 11.27 -16.01
C MET A 323 5.72 10.85 -16.24
N GLY A 324 6.63 11.81 -16.05
CA GLY A 324 8.06 11.59 -16.14
C GLY A 324 8.57 11.59 -17.58
N ASN A 325 9.55 10.73 -17.88
CA ASN A 325 10.37 10.80 -19.10
C ASN A 325 10.05 9.74 -20.16
N GLU A 326 8.90 9.06 -20.07
CA GLU A 326 8.63 7.89 -20.90
C GLU A 326 8.47 8.21 -22.39
N THR A 327 7.96 9.39 -22.73
CA THR A 327 7.93 9.85 -24.12
C THR A 327 9.35 10.01 -24.70
N ASP A 328 10.34 10.40 -23.89
CA ASP A 328 11.73 10.51 -24.34
C ASP A 328 12.39 9.14 -24.50
N LEU A 329 11.97 8.15 -23.71
CA LEU A 329 12.36 6.75 -23.86
C LEU A 329 11.79 6.17 -25.17
N LEU A 330 10.52 6.43 -25.45
CA LEU A 330 9.85 6.00 -26.69
C LEU A 330 10.41 6.68 -27.93
N GLN A 331 10.71 7.98 -27.87
CA GLN A 331 11.32 8.70 -28.99
C GLN A 331 12.63 8.02 -29.42
N ARG A 332 13.52 7.73 -28.47
CA ARG A 332 14.78 7.02 -28.73
C ARG A 332 14.53 5.64 -29.34
N TYR A 333 13.56 4.90 -28.80
CA TYR A 333 13.18 3.59 -29.35
C TYR A 333 12.75 3.69 -30.83
N PHE A 334 11.90 4.67 -31.18
CA PHE A 334 11.42 4.84 -32.56
C PHE A 334 12.49 5.36 -33.53
N GLU A 335 13.52 6.05 -33.04
CA GLU A 335 14.66 6.52 -33.85
C GLU A 335 15.66 5.40 -34.14
N GLU A 336 15.80 4.42 -33.25
CA GLU A 336 16.73 3.30 -33.38
C GLU A 336 16.18 2.11 -34.20
N LYS A 337 14.87 2.07 -34.46
CA LYS A 337 14.14 0.96 -35.11
C LYS A 337 13.45 1.39 -36.39
#